data_AF-A0A496UTS1-F1
#
_entry.id   AF-A0A496UTS1-F1
#
_cell.length_a   1.000
_cell.length_b   1.000
_cell.length_c   1.000
_cell.angle_alpha   90.00
_cell.angle_beta   90.00
_cell.angle_gamma   90.00
#
_symmetry.space_group_name_H-M   'P 1'
#
loop_
_entity.id
_entity.type
_entity.pdbx_description
1 polymer ?
#
loop_
_entity_poly.entity_id
_entity_poly.type
_entity_poly.pdbx_seq_one_letter_code
_entity_poly.pdbx_strand_id
1 'polypeptide(L)'
;MPRPVIFISAVVVAVLNLASIGLGFWAFKLTGGTAQLAVQVPVCLVCGILLVMTWVVGFRRVNGLVAGEDHMAVFLLAFPVGAVVLVAVHYVVTGYLTSVGNIIAVVALQFVQNVLALPLAAGLERRLRRKRHGVGDETR
;
A
#
# COMPACT_ATOMS: atom_id res chain seq x y z
N MET A 1 -2.13 -10.82 -15.58
CA MET A 1 -2.88 -11.48 -14.49
C MET A 1 -4.37 -11.43 -14.77
N PRO A 2 -5.18 -12.38 -14.26
CA PRO A 2 -6.63 -12.26 -14.28
C PRO A 2 -7.02 -11.00 -13.50
N ARG A 3 -7.90 -10.17 -14.06
CA ARG A 3 -8.51 -9.00 -13.39
C ARG A 3 -8.96 -9.26 -11.93
N PRO A 4 -9.52 -10.43 -11.55
CA PRO A 4 -9.92 -10.66 -10.15
C PRO A 4 -8.75 -10.69 -9.15
N VAL A 5 -7.58 -11.18 -9.54
CA VAL A 5 -6.42 -11.29 -8.62
C VAL A 5 -5.93 -9.92 -8.19
N ILE A 6 -5.95 -8.97 -9.13
CA ILE A 6 -5.52 -7.60 -8.90
C ILE A 6 -6.49 -6.89 -7.95
N PHE A 7 -7.80 -7.08 -8.15
CA PHE A 7 -8.82 -6.52 -7.27
C PHE A 7 -8.73 -7.09 -5.85
N ILE A 8 -8.61 -8.41 -5.70
CA ILE A 8 -8.43 -9.06 -4.40
C ILE A 8 -7.19 -8.51 -3.68
N SER A 9 -6.08 -8.38 -4.40
CA SER A 9 -4.84 -7.82 -3.83
C SER A 9 -5.04 -6.39 -3.34
N ALA A 10 -5.75 -5.55 -4.09
CA ALA A 10 -6.05 -4.17 -3.68
C ALA A 10 -6.92 -4.11 -2.42
N VAL A 11 -7.91 -4.99 -2.30
CA VAL A 11 -8.75 -5.11 -1.09
C VAL A 11 -7.93 -5.57 0.11
N VAL A 12 -7.08 -6.59 -0.07
CA VAL A 12 -6.23 -7.08 1.01
C VAL A 12 -5.26 -6.00 1.49
N VAL A 13 -4.62 -5.27 0.57
CA VAL A 13 -3.73 -4.15 0.93
C VAL A 13 -4.48 -3.08 1.73
N ALA A 14 -5.71 -2.73 1.34
CA ALA A 14 -6.52 -1.78 2.09
C ALA A 14 -6.79 -2.27 3.54
N VAL A 15 -7.11 -3.55 3.71
CA VAL A 15 -7.31 -4.16 5.04
C VAL A 15 -6.01 -4.14 5.86
N LEU A 16 -4.86 -4.46 5.25
CA LEU A 16 -3.56 -4.43 5.94
C LEU A 16 -3.17 -3.01 6.35
N ASN A 17 -3.47 -2.01 5.52
CA ASN A 17 -3.27 -0.61 5.88
C ASN A 17 -4.15 -0.21 7.07
N LEU A 18 -5.44 -0.59 7.08
CA LEU A 18 -6.31 -0.36 8.25
C LEU A 18 -5.79 -1.06 9.52
N ALA A 19 -5.31 -2.30 9.39
CA ALA A 19 -4.70 -3.02 10.50
C ALA A 19 -3.45 -2.27 11.03
N SER A 20 -2.61 -1.75 10.14
CA SER A 20 -1.43 -0.95 10.54
C SER A 20 -1.81 0.32 11.32
N ILE A 21 -2.93 0.97 10.98
CA ILE A 21 -3.45 2.14 11.69
C ILE A 21 -3.86 1.76 13.11
N GLY A 22 -4.57 0.64 13.25
CA GLY A 22 -4.94 0.07 14.55
C GLY A 22 -3.72 -0.26 15.40
N LEU A 23 -2.70 -0.89 14.81
CA LEU A 23 -1.44 -1.21 15.49
C LEU A 23 -0.69 0.04 15.95
N GLY A 24 -0.62 1.08 15.12
CA GLY A 24 0.00 2.34 15.51
C GLY A 24 -0.75 3.04 16.65
N PHE A 25 -2.08 3.00 16.65
CA PHE A 25 -2.88 3.53 17.76
C PHE A 25 -2.66 2.73 19.05
N TRP A 26 -2.59 1.41 18.94
CA TRP A 26 -2.32 0.54 20.08
C TRP A 26 -0.92 0.80 20.66
N ALA A 27 0.10 0.93 19.81
CA ALA A 27 1.45 1.30 20.23
C ALA A 27 1.46 2.65 20.96
N PHE A 28 0.78 3.66 20.43
CA PHE A 28 0.61 4.95 21.11
C PHE A 28 0.02 4.77 22.52
N LYS A 29 -1.06 4.00 22.66
CA LYS A 29 -1.69 3.72 23.97
C LYS A 29 -0.73 3.06 24.95
N LEU A 30 0.14 2.17 24.50
CA LEU A 30 1.14 1.51 25.34
C LEU A 30 2.26 2.46 25.79
N THR A 31 2.66 3.42 24.94
CA THR A 31 3.72 4.38 25.30
C THR A 31 3.29 5.46 26.30
N GLY A 32 1.98 5.66 26.52
CA GLY A 32 1.48 6.70 27.42
C GLY A 32 1.86 8.14 27.03
N GLY A 33 2.39 8.34 25.82
CA GLY A 33 2.86 9.64 25.35
C GLY A 33 1.71 10.61 25.10
N THR A 34 2.02 11.90 25.04
CA THR A 34 1.05 12.96 24.69
C THR A 34 0.99 13.21 23.18
N ALA A 35 2.06 12.87 22.45
CA ALA A 35 2.18 13.12 21.01
C ALA A 35 1.76 11.89 20.18
N GLN A 36 0.45 11.70 19.99
CA GLN A 36 -0.10 10.56 19.23
C GLN A 36 0.54 10.39 17.86
N LEU A 37 0.68 11.47 17.08
CA LEU A 37 1.27 11.41 15.75
C LEU A 37 2.71 10.89 15.75
N ALA A 38 3.51 11.31 16.75
CA ALA A 38 4.94 10.99 16.82
C ALA A 38 5.18 9.49 17.03
N VAL A 39 4.24 8.78 17.65
CA VAL A 39 4.32 7.33 17.86
C VAL A 39 3.51 6.57 16.80
N GLN A 40 2.26 6.99 16.58
CA GLN A 40 1.34 6.26 15.71
C GLN A 40 1.82 6.25 14.26
N VAL A 41 2.23 7.39 13.69
CA VAL A 41 2.57 7.46 12.25
C VAL A 41 3.78 6.57 11.90
N PRO A 42 4.91 6.61 12.64
CA PRO A 42 6.04 5.71 12.36
C PRO A 42 5.66 4.24 12.51
N VAL A 43 4.88 3.88 13.54
CA VAL A 43 4.45 2.50 13.76
C VAL A 43 3.51 2.03 12.65
N CYS A 44 2.52 2.84 12.25
CA CYS A 44 1.65 2.54 11.11
C CYS A 44 2.47 2.28 9.85
N LEU A 45 3.47 3.13 9.57
CA LEU A 45 4.32 2.99 8.41
C LEU A 45 5.10 1.67 8.44
N VAL A 46 5.82 1.40 9.54
CA VAL A 46 6.63 0.18 9.68
C VAL A 46 5.76 -1.07 9.64
N CYS A 47 4.68 -1.12 10.43
CA CYS A 47 3.78 -2.26 10.47
C CYS A 47 3.11 -2.50 9.12
N GLY A 48 2.66 -1.44 8.44
CA GLY A 48 2.05 -1.57 7.13
C GLY A 48 3.03 -2.12 6.10
N ILE A 49 4.30 -1.67 6.08
CA ILE A 49 5.34 -2.19 5.18
C ILE A 49 5.50 -3.69 5.44
N LEU A 50 5.67 -4.08 6.71
CA LEU A 50 5.87 -5.47 7.09
C LEU A 50 4.68 -6.35 6.72
N LEU A 51 3.46 -5.90 6.99
CA LEU A 51 2.22 -6.62 6.66
C LEU A 51 2.09 -6.82 5.15
N VAL A 52 2.32 -5.78 4.35
CA VAL A 52 2.22 -5.85 2.90
C VAL A 52 3.32 -6.72 2.29
N MET A 53 4.56 -6.57 2.76
CA MET A 53 5.67 -7.43 2.30
C MET A 53 5.40 -8.90 2.64
N THR A 54 4.89 -9.17 3.85
CA THR A 54 4.50 -10.52 4.27
C THR A 54 3.40 -11.08 3.37
N TRP A 55 2.37 -10.28 3.05
CA TRP A 55 1.32 -10.67 2.13
C TRP A 55 1.87 -10.98 0.73
N VAL A 56 2.70 -10.11 0.16
CA VAL A 56 3.30 -10.31 -1.17
C VAL A 56 4.12 -11.60 -1.21
N VAL A 57 4.99 -11.82 -0.22
CA VAL A 57 5.81 -13.03 -0.14
C VAL A 57 4.94 -14.28 0.05
N GLY A 58 3.98 -14.23 0.96
CA GLY A 58 3.06 -15.34 1.25
C GLY A 58 2.17 -15.69 0.05
N PHE A 59 1.52 -14.70 -0.54
CA PHE A 59 0.69 -14.85 -1.73
C PHE A 59 1.47 -15.47 -2.88
N ARG A 60 2.71 -15.02 -3.12
CA ARG A 60 3.57 -15.59 -4.16
C ARG A 60 3.94 -17.03 -3.89
N ARG A 61 4.29 -17.36 -2.64
CA ARG A 61 4.65 -18.74 -2.24
C ARG A 61 3.48 -19.70 -2.43
N VAL A 62 2.27 -19.30 -2.04
CA VAL A 62 1.05 -20.13 -2.16
C VAL A 62 0.66 -20.32 -3.63
N ASN A 63 0.86 -19.32 -4.48
CA ASN A 63 0.45 -19.38 -5.90
C ASN A 63 1.59 -19.82 -6.84
N GLY A 64 2.76 -20.23 -6.32
CA GLY A 64 3.90 -20.65 -7.14
C GLY A 64 4.44 -19.55 -8.07
N LEU A 65 4.25 -18.27 -7.72
CA LEU A 65 4.63 -17.15 -8.58
C LEU A 65 6.13 -16.84 -8.45
N VAL A 66 6.86 -17.10 -9.54
CA VAL A 66 8.27 -16.73 -9.69
C VAL A 66 8.44 -15.21 -9.54
N ALA A 67 9.55 -14.77 -8.95
CA ALA A 67 9.84 -13.36 -8.70
C ALA A 67 9.98 -12.60 -10.03
N GLY A 68 8.89 -11.99 -10.50
CA GLY A 68 8.94 -10.98 -11.54
C GLY A 68 8.98 -9.59 -10.91
N GLU A 69 9.94 -8.77 -11.34
CA GLU A 69 10.13 -7.36 -10.91
C GLU A 69 8.86 -6.51 -11.04
N ASP A 70 7.95 -6.90 -11.95
CA ASP A 70 6.75 -6.15 -12.32
C ASP A 70 5.72 -5.96 -11.18
N HIS A 71 5.71 -6.83 -10.16
CA HIS A 71 4.73 -6.74 -9.07
C HIS A 71 5.17 -5.78 -7.98
N MET A 72 6.48 -5.63 -7.78
CA MET A 72 7.04 -4.83 -6.70
C MET A 72 6.80 -3.34 -6.96
N ALA A 73 6.83 -2.90 -8.21
CA ALA A 73 6.56 -1.51 -8.58
C ALA A 73 5.12 -1.06 -8.25
N VAL A 74 4.12 -1.92 -8.48
CA VAL A 74 2.70 -1.61 -8.18
C VAL A 74 2.49 -1.44 -6.68
N PHE A 75 3.10 -2.34 -5.90
CA PHE A 75 3.03 -2.31 -4.45
C PHE A 75 3.82 -1.14 -3.85
N LEU A 76 5.01 -0.85 -4.37
CA LEU A 76 5.83 0.29 -3.94
C LEU A 76 5.21 1.64 -4.28
N LEU A 77 4.39 1.74 -5.34
CA LEU A 77 3.68 2.98 -5.69
C LEU A 77 2.46 3.23 -4.80
N ALA A 78 1.75 2.17 -4.39
CA ALA A 78 0.53 2.28 -3.59
C ALA A 78 0.81 2.55 -2.10
N PHE A 79 2.01 2.22 -1.62
CA PHE A 79 2.29 2.12 -0.18
C PHE A 79 2.67 3.44 0.52
N PRO A 80 3.57 4.29 -0.01
CA PRO A 80 3.98 5.53 0.67
C PRO A 80 2.83 6.54 0.80
N VAL A 81 1.87 6.47 -0.12
CA VAL A 81 0.79 7.45 -0.23
C VAL A 81 -0.23 7.29 0.90
N GLY A 82 -0.42 6.08 1.45
CA GLY A 82 -1.33 5.85 2.57
C GLY A 82 -0.92 6.61 3.84
N ALA A 83 0.37 6.55 4.20
CA ALA A 83 0.91 7.27 5.36
C ALA A 83 0.90 8.80 5.17
N VAL A 84 1.22 9.27 3.95
CA VAL A 84 1.18 10.71 3.61
C VAL A 84 -0.26 11.25 3.65
N VAL A 85 -1.21 10.49 3.11
CA VAL A 85 -2.64 10.81 3.19
C VAL A 85 -3.10 10.87 4.64
N LEU A 86 -2.60 9.96 5.49
CA LEU A 86 -2.95 9.94 6.90
C LEU A 86 -2.57 11.23 7.63
N VAL A 87 -1.39 11.77 7.31
CA VAL A 87 -0.94 13.07 7.83
C VAL A 87 -1.82 14.19 7.30
N ALA A 88 -2.12 14.21 5.99
CA ALA A 88 -2.97 15.25 5.41
C ALA A 88 -4.40 15.24 6.00
N VAL A 89 -5.02 14.07 6.15
CA VAL A 89 -6.36 13.90 6.73
C VAL A 89 -6.39 14.37 8.19
N HIS A 90 -5.35 14.09 8.97
CA HIS A 90 -5.25 14.57 10.36
C HIS A 90 -5.35 16.09 10.47
N TYR A 91 -4.65 16.83 9.60
CA TYR A 91 -4.65 18.29 9.62
C TYR A 91 -5.95 18.88 9.07
N VAL A 92 -6.61 18.23 8.11
CA VAL A 92 -7.87 18.73 7.52
C VAL A 92 -9.06 18.54 8.47
N VAL A 93 -9.11 17.43 9.20
CA VAL A 93 -10.28 17.07 10.02
C VAL A 93 -10.12 17.48 11.49
N THR A 94 -8.97 18.05 11.87
CA THR A 94 -8.72 18.61 13.23
C THR A 94 -9.14 17.67 14.37
N GLY A 95 -8.76 16.39 14.28
CA GLY A 95 -9.20 15.36 15.22
C GLY A 95 -8.27 14.15 15.32
N TYR A 96 -8.57 13.25 16.24
CA TYR A 96 -7.81 12.01 16.45
C TYR A 96 -7.70 11.19 15.16
N LEU A 97 -6.50 10.66 14.87
CA LEU A 97 -6.22 9.83 13.67
C LEU A 97 -7.21 8.67 13.49
N THR A 98 -7.73 8.16 14.60
CA THR A 98 -8.66 7.03 14.68
C THR A 98 -10.13 7.44 14.75
N SER A 99 -10.45 8.73 14.61
CA SER A 99 -11.85 9.16 14.52
C SER A 99 -12.54 8.48 13.33
N VAL A 100 -13.84 8.21 13.45
CA VAL A 100 -14.61 7.57 12.38
C VAL A 100 -14.49 8.35 11.08
N GLY A 101 -14.53 9.69 11.13
CA GLY A 101 -14.34 10.55 9.97
C GLY A 101 -12.96 10.36 9.30
N ASN A 102 -11.90 10.23 10.08
CA ASN A 102 -10.55 10.00 9.56
C ASN A 102 -10.38 8.61 8.96
N ILE A 103 -10.99 7.59 9.55
CA ILE A 103 -11.00 6.23 8.98
C ILE A 103 -11.73 6.24 7.64
N ILE A 104 -12.91 6.87 7.56
CA ILE A 104 -13.67 6.99 6.32
C ILE A 104 -12.85 7.72 5.25
N ALA A 105 -12.21 8.85 5.59
CA ALA A 105 -11.37 9.61 4.68
C ALA A 105 -10.17 8.79 4.16
N VAL A 106 -9.50 8.04 5.04
CA VAL A 106 -8.40 7.14 4.66
C VAL A 106 -8.89 6.05 3.72
N VAL A 107 -10.03 5.41 3.99
CA VAL A 107 -10.60 4.38 3.11
C VAL A 107 -10.97 4.96 1.75
N ALA A 108 -11.62 6.12 1.71
CA ALA A 108 -12.01 6.79 0.47
C ALA A 108 -10.78 7.14 -0.38
N LEU A 109 -9.74 7.69 0.24
CA LEU A 109 -8.50 8.03 -0.45
C LEU A 109 -7.72 6.79 -0.88
N GLN A 110 -7.71 5.72 -0.08
CA GLN A 110 -7.13 4.43 -0.47
C GLN A 110 -7.82 3.86 -1.70
N PHE A 111 -9.15 3.99 -1.80
CA PHE A 111 -9.89 3.55 -2.97
C PHE A 111 -9.47 4.33 -4.23
N VAL A 112 -9.40 5.66 -4.13
CA VAL A 112 -8.94 6.53 -5.22
C VAL A 112 -7.50 6.18 -5.63
N GLN A 113 -6.60 5.99 -4.66
CA GLN A 113 -5.23 5.57 -4.91
C GLN A 113 -5.17 4.23 -5.64
N ASN A 114 -5.94 3.23 -5.19
CA ASN A 114 -6.00 1.92 -5.83
C ASN A 114 -6.50 2.05 -7.27
N VAL A 115 -7.57 2.83 -7.52
CA VAL A 115 -8.09 3.07 -8.87
C VAL A 115 -7.05 3.72 -9.79
N LEU A 116 -6.24 4.66 -9.27
CA LEU A 116 -5.19 5.34 -10.04
C LEU A 116 -3.92 4.48 -10.22
N ALA A 117 -3.56 3.68 -9.23
CA ALA A 117 -2.37 2.82 -9.25
C ALA A 117 -2.49 1.71 -10.30
N LEU A 118 -3.70 1.19 -10.53
CA LEU A 118 -3.98 0.12 -11.49
C LEU A 118 -3.60 0.45 -12.95
N PRO A 119 -4.08 1.55 -13.56
CA PRO A 119 -3.70 1.91 -14.92
C PRO A 119 -2.22 2.30 -15.01
N LEU A 120 -1.66 2.92 -13.98
CA LEU A 120 -0.23 3.29 -13.92
C LEU A 120 0.66 2.05 -13.92
N ALA A 121 0.33 1.07 -13.09
CA ALA A 121 0.95 -0.24 -13.06
C ALA A 121 0.88 -0.94 -14.42
N ALA A 122 -0.32 -0.99 -15.02
CA ALA A 122 -0.52 -1.61 -16.34
C ALA A 122 0.22 -0.85 -17.46
N GLY A 123 0.40 0.45 -17.33
CA GLY A 123 1.18 1.28 -18.26
C GLY A 123 2.68 1.03 -18.14
N LEU A 124 3.18 0.94 -16.90
CA LEU A 124 4.59 0.63 -16.62
C LEU A 124 4.95 -0.78 -17.11
N GLU A 125 4.13 -1.79 -16.82
CA GLU A 125 4.35 -3.16 -17.29
C GLU A 125 4.45 -3.21 -18.83
N ARG A 126 3.57 -2.47 -19.54
CA ARG A 126 3.63 -2.37 -21.01
C ARG A 126 4.94 -1.76 -21.49
N ARG A 127 5.46 -0.73 -20.82
CA ARG A 127 6.74 -0.09 -21.17
C ARG A 127 7.93 -1.02 -20.91
N LEU A 128 7.92 -1.73 -19.79
CA LEU A 128 8.99 -2.69 -19.43
C LEU A 128 9.04 -3.86 -20.40
N ARG A 129 7.87 -4.44 -20.74
CA ARG A 129 7.78 -5.50 -21.77
C ARG A 129 8.31 -5.05 -23.12
N ARG A 130 7.97 -3.83 -23.57
CA ARG A 130 8.50 -3.27 -24.84
C ARG A 130 10.02 -3.16 -24.83
N LYS A 131 10.63 -2.68 -23.74
CA LYS A 131 12.09 -2.62 -23.62
C LYS A 131 12.72 -4.02 -23.67
N ARG A 132 12.12 -5.00 -23.00
CA ARG A 132 12.64 -6.38 -22.98
C ARG A 132 12.60 -7.05 -24.36
N HIS A 133 11.57 -6.78 -25.16
CA HIS A 133 11.49 -7.30 -26.54
C HIS A 133 12.38 -6.54 -27.53
N GLY A 134 12.53 -5.22 -27.39
CA GLY A 134 13.40 -4.42 -28.26
C GLY A 134 14.90 -4.77 -28.11
N VAL A 135 15.35 -5.15 -26.91
CA VAL A 135 16.76 -5.54 -26.67
C VAL A 135 17.10 -6.91 -27.30
N GLY A 136 16.09 -7.77 -27.53
CA GLY A 136 16.30 -9.10 -28.12
C GLY A 136 16.47 -9.11 -29.64
N ASP A 137 16.02 -8.07 -30.34
CA ASP A 137 16.10 -7.97 -31.81
C ASP A 137 17.43 -7.33 -32.28
N GLU A 138 18.14 -6.58 -31.44
CA GLU A 138 19.44 -5.97 -31.80
C GLU A 138 20.64 -6.91 -31.61
N THR A 139 20.42 -8.12 -31.08
CA THR A 139 21.49 -9.10 -30.78
C THR A 139 21.52 -10.33 -31.69
N ARG A 140 20.83 -10.28 -32.84
CA ARG A 140 20.90 -11.30 -33.90
C ARG A 140 21.43 -10.70 -35.20
#